data_AF-A0A0F9EMD8-F1
#
_entry.id   AF-A0A0F9EMD8-F1
#
_cell.length_a   1.000
_cell.length_b   1.000
_cell.length_c   1.000
_cell.angle_alpha   90.00
_cell.angle_beta   90.00
_cell.angle_gamma   90.00
#
_symmetry.space_group_name_H-M   'P 1'
#
loop_
_entity.id
_entity.type
_entity.pdbx_description
1 polymer ?
#
loop_
_entity_poly.entity_id
_entity_poly.type
_entity_poly.pdbx_seq_one_letter_code
_entity_poly.pdbx_strand_id
1 'polypeptide(L)' 'MSKGLTQTEVLDAFVAIAREDNDFPFDRMVQVVTAFAEKISLTPAELSRIIGARDIEIHGTPLLYKGELPAEEAVT' A
#
# COMPACT_ATOMS: atom_id res chain seq x y z
N MET A 1 26.89 -12.91 5.31
CA MET A 1 26.23 -11.64 5.65
C MET A 1 24.83 -11.69 5.07
N SER A 2 23.80 -11.61 5.90
CA SER A 2 22.43 -11.45 5.41
C SER A 2 22.33 -10.05 4.82
N LYS A 3 22.02 -9.92 3.53
CA LYS A 3 21.73 -8.61 2.94
C LYS A 3 20.46 -8.08 3.64
N GLY A 4 20.57 -7.00 4.40
CA GLY A 4 19.41 -6.35 5.01
C GLY A 4 18.51 -5.80 3.91
N LEU A 5 17.19 -5.92 4.07
CA LEU A 5 16.25 -5.26 3.17
C LEU A 5 16.28 -3.76 3.41
N THR A 6 16.34 -2.98 2.33
CA THR A 6 16.12 -1.54 2.37
C THR A 6 14.62 -1.22 2.49
N GLN A 7 14.29 -0.03 2.99
CA GLN A 7 12.90 0.43 3.05
C GLN A 7 12.24 0.43 1.67
N THR A 8 12.99 0.81 0.63
CA THR A 8 12.50 0.80 -0.76
C THR A 8 12.19 -0.62 -1.24
N GLU A 9 13.06 -1.60 -0.98
CA GLU A 9 12.79 -3.01 -1.34
C GLU A 9 11.54 -3.55 -0.63
N VAL A 10 11.25 -3.11 0.61
CA VAL A 10 10.01 -3.48 1.32
C VAL A 10 8.78 -2.88 0.64
N LEU A 11 8.84 -1.59 0.27
CA LEU A 11 7.73 -0.91 -0.39
C LEU A 11 7.46 -1.46 -1.80
N ASP A 12 8.52 -1.77 -2.56
CA ASP A 12 8.41 -2.39 -3.89
C ASP A 12 7.70 -3.75 -3.81
N ALA A 13 8.04 -4.57 -2.82
CA ALA A 13 7.36 -5.84 -2.58
C ALA A 13 5.89 -5.65 -2.22
N PHE A 14 5.56 -4.63 -1.42
CA PHE A 14 4.18 -4.33 -1.06
C PHE A 14 3.35 -3.94 -2.29
N VAL A 15 3.91 -3.07 -3.13
CA VAL A 15 3.29 -2.64 -4.39
C VAL A 15 3.06 -3.83 -5.32
N ALA A 16 4.06 -4.72 -5.46
CA ALA A 16 3.94 -5.92 -6.27
C ALA A 16 2.80 -6.82 -5.78
N ILE A 17 2.70 -7.09 -4.47
CA ILE A 17 1.58 -7.88 -3.91
C ILE A 17 0.24 -7.19 -4.21
N ALA A 18 0.14 -5.88 -4.01
CA ALA A 18 -1.11 -5.15 -4.24
C ALA A 18 -1.57 -5.17 -5.71
N ARG A 19 -0.65 -5.18 -6.68
CA ARG A 19 -0.96 -5.18 -8.12
C ARG A 19 -1.11 -6.57 -8.73
N GLU A 20 -0.23 -7.49 -8.39
CA GLU A 20 -0.08 -8.77 -9.09
C GLU A 20 -0.91 -9.86 -8.42
N ASP A 21 -1.11 -9.79 -7.11
CA ASP A 21 -1.89 -10.76 -6.35
C ASP A 21 -3.37 -10.36 -6.32
N ASN A 22 -4.08 -10.66 -7.42
CA ASN A 22 -5.53 -10.44 -7.51
C ASN A 22 -6.35 -11.32 -6.54
N ASP A 23 -5.73 -12.32 -5.91
CA ASP A 23 -6.37 -13.22 -4.96
C ASP A 23 -6.24 -12.72 -3.51
N PHE A 24 -5.39 -11.73 -3.23
CA PHE A 24 -5.26 -11.19 -1.89
C PHE A 24 -6.50 -10.36 -1.51
N PRO A 25 -7.34 -10.83 -0.57
CA PRO A 25 -8.60 -10.15 -0.26
C PRO A 25 -8.35 -8.76 0.29
N PHE A 26 -9.13 -7.77 -0.17
CA PHE A 26 -8.97 -6.37 0.20
C PHE A 26 -8.95 -6.15 1.73
N ASP A 27 -9.88 -6.76 2.45
CA ASP A 27 -9.97 -6.62 3.92
C ASP A 27 -8.70 -7.12 4.63
N ARG A 28 -8.06 -8.15 4.08
CA ARG A 28 -6.78 -8.65 4.63
C ARG A 28 -5.64 -7.67 4.34
N MET A 29 -5.67 -6.97 3.20
CA MET A 29 -4.67 -5.95 2.88
C MET A 29 -4.77 -4.78 3.84
N VAL A 30 -5.99 -4.32 4.13
CA VAL A 30 -6.24 -3.28 5.13
C VAL A 30 -5.73 -3.70 6.51
N GLN A 31 -5.96 -4.94 6.94
CA GLN A 31 -5.45 -5.47 8.20
C GLN A 31 -3.92 -5.48 8.25
N VAL A 32 -3.26 -5.90 7.16
CA VAL A 32 -1.80 -5.92 7.07
C VAL A 32 -1.22 -4.50 7.11
N VAL A 33 -1.76 -3.56 6.33
CA VAL A 33 -1.34 -2.15 6.36
C VAL A 33 -1.50 -1.57 7.77
N THR A 34 -2.63 -1.85 8.42
CA THR A 34 -2.91 -1.35 9.78
C THR A 34 -1.89 -1.88 10.78
N ALA A 35 -1.69 -3.19 10.84
CA ALA A 35 -0.74 -3.81 11.75
C ALA A 35 0.71 -3.37 11.45
N PHE A 36 1.06 -3.20 10.17
CA PHE A 36 2.38 -2.74 9.78
C PHE A 36 2.62 -1.29 10.21
N ALA A 37 1.67 -0.39 9.94
CA ALA A 37 1.75 1.01 10.34
C ALA A 37 1.97 1.15 11.86
N GLU A 38 1.21 0.40 12.67
CA GLU A 38 1.37 0.37 14.12
C GLU A 38 2.78 -0.05 14.55
N LYS A 39 3.37 -1.06 13.90
CA LYS A 39 4.73 -1.54 14.23
C LYS A 39 5.83 -0.53 13.93
N ILE A 40 5.61 0.37 12.98
CA ILE A 40 6.58 1.40 12.60
C ILE A 40 6.18 2.79 13.10
N SER A 41 5.22 2.88 14.03
CA SER A 41 4.74 4.13 14.61
C SER A 41 4.20 5.14 13.59
N LEU A 42 3.54 4.63 12.54
CA LEU A 42 2.76 5.42 11.59
C LEU A 42 1.27 5.14 11.77
N THR A 43 0.44 6.05 11.28
CA THR A 43 -0.97 5.76 11.05
C THR A 43 -1.15 4.93 9.77
N PRO A 44 -2.22 4.13 9.66
CA PRO A 44 -2.51 3.39 8.43
C PRO A 44 -2.63 4.32 7.21
N ALA A 45 -3.20 5.52 7.38
CA ALA A 45 -3.32 6.52 6.32
C ALA A 45 -1.97 7.05 5.82
N GLU A 46 -1.01 7.28 6.72
CA GLU A 46 0.34 7.70 6.33
C GLU A 46 1.07 6.60 5.56
N LEU A 47 0.98 5.35 6.04
CA LEU A 47 1.59 4.22 5.35
C LEU A 47 0.97 3.99 3.96
N SER A 48 -0.37 4.03 3.85
CA SER A 48 -1.06 3.94 2.56
C SER A 48 -0.61 5.04 1.60
N ARG A 49 -0.42 6.28 2.07
CA ARG A 49 0.08 7.38 1.24
C ARG A 49 1.50 7.12 0.74
N ILE A 50 2.38 6.58 1.58
CA ILE A 50 3.75 6.23 1.20
C ILE A 50 3.76 5.11 0.15
N ILE A 51 2.95 4.06 0.35
CA ILE A 51 2.87 2.96 -0.61
C ILE A 51 2.26 3.45 -1.93
N GLY A 52 1.20 4.26 -1.89
CA GLY A 52 0.59 4.84 -3.09
C GLY A 52 1.54 5.77 -3.86
N ALA A 53 2.33 6.58 -3.15
CA ALA A 53 3.38 7.39 -3.79
C ALA A 53 4.42 6.51 -4.47
N ARG A 54 4.85 5.42 -3.81
CA ARG A 54 5.79 4.46 -4.39
C ARG A 54 5.23 3.73 -5.60
N ASP A 55 3.94 3.38 -5.57
CA ASP A 55 3.25 2.77 -6.71
C ASP A 55 3.23 3.69 -7.94
N ILE A 56 2.96 4.99 -7.72
CA ILE A 56 3.03 6.00 -8.77
C ILE A 56 4.46 6.13 -9.31
N GLU A 57 5.48 6.11 -8.45
CA GLU A 57 6.89 6.17 -8.90
C GLU A 57 7.26 5.00 -9.82
N ILE A 58 6.78 3.79 -9.52
CA ILE A 58 7.13 2.59 -10.27
C ILE A 58 6.30 2.48 -11.57
N HIS A 59 5.00 2.80 -11.50
CA HIS A 59 4.05 2.47 -12.57
C HIS A 59 3.37 3.68 -13.23
N GLY A 60 3.58 4.90 -12.73
CA GLY A 60 3.06 6.15 -13.30
C GLY A 60 1.58 6.44 -12.99
N THR A 61 0.83 5.49 -12.45
CA THR A 61 -0.57 5.68 -12.01
C THR A 61 -0.78 5.04 -10.65
N PRO A 62 -1.58 5.63 -9.75
CA PRO A 62 -1.90 4.99 -8.49
C PRO A 62 -2.83 3.81 -8.71
N LEU A 63 -2.51 2.69 -8.08
CA LEU A 63 -3.45 1.61 -7.86
C LEU A 63 -4.51 2.15 -6.89
N LEU A 64 -5.75 2.21 -7.36
CA LEU A 64 -6.88 2.27 -6.45
C LEU A 64 -6.86 0.96 -5.68
N TYR A 65 -6.34 0.99 -4.45
CA TYR A 65 -6.69 0.01 -3.44
C TYR A 65 -8.20 -0.20 -3.58
N LYS A 66 -8.65 -1.40 -4.00
CA LYS A 66 -10.06 -1.70 -4.36
C LYS A 66 -11.00 -1.52 -3.15
N GLY A 67 -11.17 -0.28 -2.72
CA GLY A 67 -11.79 0.14 -1.46
C GLY A 67 -11.50 1.60 -1.07
N GLU A 68 -10.65 2.33 -1.80
CA GLU A 68 -10.99 3.74 -2.06
C GLU A 68 -12.11 3.73 -3.10
N LEU A 69 -13.34 3.96 -2.62
CA LEU A 69 -14.42 4.41 -3.48
C LEU A 69 -13.88 5.55 -4.36
N PRO A 70 -14.18 5.55 -5.66
CA PRO A 70 -13.77 6.65 -6.53
C PRO A 70 -14.17 7.97 -5.88
N ALA A 71 -13.26 8.94 -5.89
CA ALA A 71 -13.41 10.27 -5.31
C ALA A 71 -14.48 11.14 -6.01
N GLU A 72 -15.56 10.54 -6.53
CA GLU A 72 -16.72 11.19 -7.12
C GLU A 72 -18.01 11.07 -6.27
N GLU A 73 -17.96 10.44 -5.09
CA GLU A 73 -19.11 10.40 -4.15
C GLU A 73 -18.85 11.12 -2.82
N ALA A 74 -17.98 12.12 -2.81
CA ALA A 74 -17.70 12.93 -1.61
C ALA A 74 -18.00 14.43 -1.78
N VAL A 75 -18.97 14.83 -2.60
CA VAL A 75 -19.62 16.15 -2.51
C VAL A 75 -21.06 16.08 -3.03
N THR A 76 -22.02 16.13 -2.11
CA THR A 76 -23.35 16.74 -2.33
C THR A 76 -23.24 18.24 -2.45
#